data_AF-A0A1M3LWA7-F1
#
_entry.id   AF-A0A1M3LWA7-F1
#
_cell.length_a   1.000
_cell.length_b   1.000
_cell.length_c   1.000
_cell.angle_alpha   90.00
_cell.angle_beta   90.00
_cell.angle_gamma   90.00
#
_symmetry.space_group_name_H-M   'P 1'
#
loop_
_entity.id
_entity.type
_entity.pdbx_description
1 polymer ?
#
loop_
_entity_poly.entity_id
_entity_poly.type
_entity_poly.pdbx_seq_one_letter_code
_entity_poly.pdbx_strand_id
1 'polypeptide(L)'
;MLLNNVHLLPDRSGALVWPARQLLAVADPIDAPQDRAAPALATEAVRRLAALTRQRRPRSIVWLGKPLMDWEAALPLCERRELQRLTDSHEIHWVTDQLELAPLTFRIIPGPSSIKGGEVVARPNPLARCDGQVWPAFVIDGRRLALPAFGPRLTGTEVMSPAFLSAFRRPFQALMLVHGKVVTRPRSRLETPP
;
A
#
# COMPACT_ATOMS: atom_id res chain seq x y z
N MET A 1 1.29 -0.37 14.84
CA MET A 1 2.69 -0.78 14.59
C MET A 1 3.59 0.44 14.67
N LEU A 2 4.90 0.27 14.89
CA LEU A 2 5.87 1.37 14.97
C LEU A 2 6.87 1.28 13.81
N LEU A 3 7.01 2.37 13.06
CA LEU A 3 8.00 2.54 12.00
C LEU A 3 8.84 3.77 12.31
N ASN A 4 10.14 3.59 12.58
CA ASN A 4 11.00 4.71 12.98
C ASN A 4 10.37 5.58 14.09
N ASN A 5 9.83 4.92 15.12
CA ASN A 5 9.08 5.51 16.24
C ASN A 5 7.77 6.24 15.90
N VAL A 6 7.30 6.16 14.65
CA VAL A 6 5.99 6.66 14.23
C VAL A 6 4.93 5.59 14.43
N HIS A 7 3.84 5.94 15.13
CA HIS A 7 2.69 5.07 15.28
C HIS A 7 1.82 5.08 14.01
N LEU A 8 1.72 3.91 13.39
CA LEU A 8 0.96 3.68 12.17
C LEU A 8 -0.06 2.55 12.39
N LEU A 9 -1.20 2.68 11.73
CA LEU A 9 -2.29 1.71 11.79
C LEU A 9 -2.49 1.04 10.43
N PRO A 10 -2.29 -0.28 10.31
CA PRO A 10 -2.68 -1.02 9.11
C PRO A 10 -4.21 -1.13 9.07
N ASP A 11 -4.80 -0.79 7.93
CA ASP A 11 -6.23 -0.95 7.68
C ASP A 11 -6.49 -2.23 6.88
N ARG A 12 -7.60 -2.90 7.17
CA ARG A 12 -8.04 -4.12 6.45
C ARG A 12 -8.24 -3.94 4.94
N SER A 13 -8.40 -2.70 4.47
CA SER A 13 -8.47 -2.35 3.04
C SER A 13 -7.13 -2.45 2.32
N GLY A 14 -6.01 -2.54 3.05
CA GLY A 14 -4.66 -2.43 2.52
C GLY A 14 -4.09 -1.01 2.58
N ALA A 15 -4.83 -0.06 3.14
CA ALA A 15 -4.31 1.28 3.40
C ALA A 15 -3.57 1.39 4.73
N LEU A 16 -2.58 2.27 4.76
CA LEU A 16 -1.87 2.68 5.95
C LEU A 16 -2.46 3.98 6.49
N VAL A 17 -2.82 4.02 7.77
CA VAL A 17 -3.29 5.25 8.43
C VAL A 17 -2.18 5.78 9.33
N TRP A 18 -1.89 7.08 9.21
CA TRP A 18 -1.03 7.84 10.11
C TRP A 18 -1.88 8.85 10.89
N PRO A 19 -2.37 8.49 12.10
CA PRO A 19 -3.33 9.30 12.84
C PRO A 19 -2.81 10.70 13.20
N ALA A 20 -1.55 10.78 13.65
CA ALA A 20 -0.91 12.05 14.03
C ALA A 20 -0.85 13.08 12.89
N ARG A 21 -0.91 12.65 11.62
CA ARG A 21 -0.98 13.54 10.46
C ARG A 21 -2.35 13.56 9.77
N GLN A 22 -3.33 12.82 10.30
CA GLN A 22 -4.62 12.56 9.63
C GLN A 22 -4.41 12.11 8.18
N LEU A 23 -3.41 11.25 7.95
CA LEU A 23 -2.97 10.88 6.60
C LEU A 23 -3.33 9.42 6.30
N LEU A 24 -3.76 9.19 5.07
CA LEU A 24 -3.99 7.86 4.52
C LEU A 24 -2.98 7.59 3.40
N ALA A 25 -2.28 6.46 3.43
CA ALA A 25 -1.38 6.05 2.35
C ALA A 25 -1.81 4.72 1.73
N VAL A 26 -1.73 4.62 0.40
CA VAL A 26 -2.10 3.44 -0.37
C VAL A 26 -1.09 3.18 -1.47
N ALA A 27 -0.90 1.91 -1.85
CA ALA A 27 -0.08 1.53 -3.00
C ALA A 27 -0.96 1.20 -4.20
N ASP A 28 -0.66 1.77 -5.36
CA ASP A 28 -1.39 1.57 -6.61
C ASP A 28 -1.49 0.07 -6.98
N PRO A 29 -2.69 -0.47 -7.24
CA PRO A 29 -2.87 -1.86 -7.66
C PRO A 29 -2.48 -2.16 -9.12
N ILE A 30 -2.14 -1.13 -9.91
CA ILE A 30 -1.80 -1.27 -11.33
C ILE A 30 -0.27 -1.28 -11.46
N ASP A 31 0.29 -2.43 -11.81
CA ASP A 31 1.75 -2.61 -11.96
C ASP A 31 2.26 -2.08 -13.31
N ALA A 32 1.45 -2.20 -14.36
CA ALA A 32 1.83 -1.85 -15.73
C ALA A 32 0.73 -1.03 -16.42
N PRO A 33 1.03 0.14 -17.02
CA PRO A 33 0.03 0.95 -17.73
C PRO A 33 -0.65 0.24 -18.93
N GLN A 34 0.03 -0.73 -19.54
CA GLN A 34 -0.49 -1.52 -20.66
C GLN A 34 -1.39 -2.69 -20.20
N ASP A 35 -1.60 -2.84 -18.90
CA ASP A 35 -2.46 -3.86 -18.33
C ASP A 35 -3.91 -3.64 -18.78
N ARG A 36 -4.48 -4.63 -19.49
CA ARG A 36 -5.85 -4.58 -20.01
C ARG A 36 -6.89 -4.41 -18.91
N ALA A 37 -6.59 -4.82 -17.68
CA ALA A 37 -7.48 -4.66 -16.52
C ALA A 37 -7.36 -3.28 -15.85
N ALA A 38 -6.41 -2.43 -16.26
CA ALA A 38 -6.13 -1.18 -15.57
C ALA A 38 -7.34 -0.22 -15.44
N PRO A 39 -8.19 -0.01 -16.47
CA PRO A 39 -9.41 0.79 -16.32
C PRO A 39 -10.37 0.26 -15.24
N ALA A 40 -10.55 -1.07 -15.17
CA ALA A 40 -11.41 -1.70 -14.18
C ALA A 40 -10.81 -1.59 -12.76
N LEU A 41 -9.49 -1.75 -12.64
CA LEU A 41 -8.78 -1.60 -11.38
C LEU A 41 -8.79 -0.16 -10.88
N ALA A 42 -8.63 0.83 -11.76
CA ALA A 42 -8.74 2.24 -11.42
C ALA A 42 -10.15 2.58 -10.93
N THR A 43 -11.19 2.07 -11.62
CA THR A 43 -12.60 2.23 -11.21
C THR A 43 -12.82 1.67 -9.80
N GLU A 44 -12.35 0.46 -9.53
CA GLU A 44 -12.49 -0.14 -8.20
C GLU A 44 -11.67 0.61 -7.15
N ALA A 45 -10.47 1.06 -7.48
CA ALA A 45 -9.63 1.79 -6.54
C ALA A 45 -10.24 3.15 -6.16
N VAL A 46 -10.91 3.86 -7.09
CA VAL A 46 -11.70 5.06 -6.78
C VAL A 46 -12.82 4.74 -5.80
N ARG A 47 -13.61 3.68 -6.04
CA ARG A 47 -14.70 3.26 -5.14
C ARG A 47 -14.19 2.94 -3.74
N ARG A 48 -13.10 2.19 -3.65
CA ARG A 48 -12.47 1.81 -2.38
C ARG A 48 -11.92 3.02 -1.65
N LEU A 49 -11.26 3.93 -2.37
CA LEU A 49 -10.73 5.17 -1.78
C LEU A 49 -11.87 6.04 -1.23
N ALA A 50 -12.96 6.24 -1.99
CA ALA A 50 -14.13 6.98 -1.57
C ALA A 50 -14.86 6.37 -0.34
N ALA A 51 -14.93 5.05 -0.26
CA ALA A 51 -15.46 4.37 0.92
C ALA A 51 -14.56 4.57 2.14
N LEU A 52 -13.25 4.52 1.93
CA LEU A 52 -12.26 4.61 3.00
C LEU A 52 -12.11 6.02 3.56
N THR A 53 -12.16 7.05 2.71
CA THR A 53 -12.12 8.46 3.16
C THR A 53 -13.34 8.81 4.01
N ARG A 54 -14.52 8.26 3.70
CA ARG A 54 -15.71 8.42 4.56
C ARG A 54 -15.53 7.81 5.95
N GLN A 55 -14.84 6.66 6.04
CA GLN A 55 -14.62 5.94 7.30
C GLN A 55 -13.48 6.53 8.14
N ARG A 56 -12.39 6.92 7.49
CA ARG A 56 -11.14 7.35 8.15
C ARG A 56 -11.01 8.87 8.23
N ARG A 57 -11.77 9.61 7.42
CA ARG A 57 -11.77 11.09 7.34
C ARG A 57 -10.35 11.66 7.35
N PRO A 58 -9.45 11.19 6.47
CA PRO A 58 -8.12 11.76 6.39
C PRO A 58 -8.21 13.22 5.91
N ARG A 59 -7.22 14.02 6.29
CA ARG A 59 -6.98 15.34 5.70
C ARG A 59 -6.19 15.22 4.39
N SER A 60 -5.19 14.35 4.36
CA SER A 60 -4.34 14.14 3.19
C SER A 60 -4.19 12.67 2.83
N ILE A 61 -3.93 12.42 1.55
CA ILE A 61 -3.80 11.08 0.96
C ILE A 61 -2.46 11.00 0.26
N VAL A 62 -1.70 9.94 0.51
CA VAL A 62 -0.49 9.58 -0.25
C VAL A 62 -0.82 8.40 -1.14
N TRP A 63 -0.83 8.63 -2.45
CA TRP A 63 -1.01 7.59 -3.44
C TRP A 63 0.34 7.21 -4.03
N LEU A 64 0.85 6.02 -3.66
CA LEU A 64 2.12 5.51 -4.15
C LEU A 64 1.90 4.73 -5.45
N GLY A 65 2.06 5.40 -6.57
CA GLY A 65 2.04 4.81 -7.91
C GLY A 65 1.52 5.80 -8.92
N LYS A 66 1.01 5.27 -10.04
CA LYS A 66 0.52 6.10 -11.11
C LYS A 66 -0.74 6.85 -10.65
N PRO A 67 -0.88 8.15 -10.93
CA PRO A 67 -2.07 8.91 -10.56
C PRO A 67 -3.35 8.28 -11.11
N LEU A 68 -4.43 8.26 -10.32
CA LEU A 68 -5.73 7.78 -10.79
C LEU A 68 -6.30 8.64 -11.93
N MET A 69 -5.90 9.91 -12.00
CA MET A 69 -6.32 10.85 -13.06
C MET A 69 -5.84 10.44 -14.45
N ASP A 70 -4.76 9.65 -14.55
CA ASP A 70 -4.30 9.12 -15.83
C ASP A 70 -5.30 8.12 -16.45
N TRP A 71 -6.27 7.65 -15.66
CA TRP A 71 -7.33 6.74 -16.08
C TRP A 71 -8.69 7.45 -16.26
N GLU A 72 -8.77 8.76 -16.00
CA GLU A 72 -10.04 9.50 -15.87
C GLU A 72 -10.95 9.36 -17.10
N ALA A 73 -10.38 9.40 -18.29
CA ALA A 73 -11.10 9.25 -19.55
C ALA A 73 -11.76 7.87 -19.69
N ALA A 74 -11.16 6.83 -19.10
CA ALA A 74 -11.66 5.46 -19.13
C ALA A 74 -12.58 5.12 -17.95
N LEU A 75 -12.68 6.00 -16.94
CA LEU A 75 -13.60 5.81 -15.81
C LEU A 75 -15.06 6.04 -16.25
N PRO A 76 -16.02 5.27 -15.70
CA PRO A 76 -17.43 5.59 -15.81
C PRO A 76 -17.75 6.95 -15.16
N LEU A 77 -18.86 7.57 -15.58
CA LEU A 77 -19.22 8.93 -15.15
C LEU A 77 -19.33 9.09 -13.63
N CYS A 78 -19.86 8.09 -12.93
CA CYS A 78 -20.00 8.11 -11.47
C CYS A 78 -18.64 8.16 -10.77
N GLU A 79 -17.71 7.29 -11.14
CA GLU A 79 -16.38 7.23 -10.56
C GLU A 79 -15.53 8.43 -10.97
N ARG A 80 -15.71 8.99 -12.18
CA ARG A 80 -15.08 10.26 -12.55
C ARG A 80 -15.50 11.39 -11.62
N ARG A 81 -16.80 11.53 -11.36
CA ARG A 81 -17.34 12.52 -10.40
C ARG A 81 -16.87 12.27 -8.97
N GLU A 82 -16.68 11.00 -8.60
CA GLU A 82 -16.16 10.64 -7.28
C GLU A 82 -14.68 11.00 -7.16
N LEU A 83 -13.87 10.72 -8.19
CA LEU A 83 -12.45 11.09 -8.23
C LEU A 83 -12.30 12.62 -8.12
N GLN A 84 -13.10 13.39 -8.86
CA GLN A 84 -13.13 14.85 -8.73
C GLN A 84 -13.46 15.30 -7.31
N ARG A 85 -14.49 14.72 -6.69
CA ARG A 85 -14.85 15.04 -5.30
C ARG A 85 -13.74 14.70 -4.31
N LEU A 86 -13.02 13.60 -4.54
CA LEU A 86 -11.88 13.21 -3.72
C LEU A 86 -10.75 14.23 -3.84
N THR A 87 -10.39 14.66 -5.05
CA THR A 87 -9.33 15.66 -5.30
C THR A 87 -9.70 17.05 -4.79
N ASP A 88 -10.99 17.42 -4.83
CA ASP A 88 -11.46 18.71 -4.31
C ASP A 88 -11.48 18.74 -2.78
N SER A 89 -11.72 17.60 -2.13
CA SER A 89 -11.93 17.51 -0.68
C SER A 89 -10.68 17.15 0.13
N HIS A 90 -9.64 16.63 -0.53
CA HIS A 90 -8.44 16.13 0.15
C HIS A 90 -7.17 16.61 -0.53
N GLU A 91 -6.14 16.87 0.26
CA GLU A 91 -4.79 17.05 -0.28
C GLU A 91 -4.24 15.68 -0.71
N ILE A 92 -4.20 15.41 -2.02
CA ILE A 92 -3.69 14.15 -2.55
C ILE A 92 -2.28 14.34 -3.11
N HIS A 93 -1.31 13.63 -2.52
CA HIS A 93 0.03 13.50 -3.03
C HIS A 93 0.12 12.28 -3.94
N TRP A 94 0.24 12.50 -5.24
CA TRP A 94 0.55 11.45 -6.21
C TRP A 94 2.06 11.24 -6.26
N VAL A 95 2.53 10.08 -5.81
CA VAL A 95 3.96 9.79 -5.65
C VAL A 95 4.37 8.74 -6.66
N THR A 96 5.18 9.13 -7.65
CA THR A 96 5.69 8.23 -8.71
C THR A 96 7.15 7.85 -8.54
N ASP A 97 7.87 8.50 -7.62
CA ASP A 97 9.22 8.13 -7.19
C ASP A 97 9.29 8.12 -5.66
N GLN A 98 9.33 9.31 -5.06
CA GLN A 98 9.40 9.48 -3.61
C GLN A 98 8.75 10.78 -3.12
N LEU A 99 8.36 10.79 -1.85
CA LEU A 99 7.84 11.94 -1.12
C LEU A 99 8.36 11.91 0.32
N GLU A 100 9.02 12.98 0.74
CA GLU A 100 9.50 13.13 2.12
C GLU A 100 8.44 13.79 2.99
N LEU A 101 8.00 13.08 4.03
CA LEU A 101 7.09 13.58 5.06
C LEU A 101 7.66 13.19 6.42
N ALA A 102 8.62 13.98 6.89
CA ALA A 102 9.43 13.66 8.07
C ALA A 102 8.59 13.19 9.27
N PRO A 103 8.99 12.11 9.99
CA PRO A 103 10.25 11.42 9.87
C PRO A 103 10.21 10.22 8.90
N LEU A 104 9.21 10.16 8.00
CA LEU A 104 9.03 9.08 7.03
C LEU A 104 9.29 9.55 5.60
N THR A 105 9.78 8.63 4.77
CA THR A 105 9.84 8.80 3.31
C THR A 105 8.92 7.78 2.66
N PHE A 106 8.01 8.24 1.80
CA PHE A 106 7.15 7.38 0.99
C PHE A 106 7.81 7.17 -0.36
N ARG A 107 7.89 5.93 -0.86
CA ARG A 107 8.58 5.59 -2.12
C ARG A 107 7.83 4.54 -2.93
N ILE A 108 8.05 4.52 -4.24
CA ILE A 108 7.61 3.40 -5.07
C ILE A 108 8.50 2.19 -4.83
N ILE A 109 9.80 2.36 -5.06
CA ILE A 109 10.82 1.32 -4.92
C ILE A 109 11.59 1.55 -3.61
N PRO A 110 11.90 0.48 -2.86
CA PRO A 110 12.69 0.61 -1.65
C PRO A 110 14.05 1.24 -1.92
N GLY A 111 14.46 2.18 -1.08
CA GLY A 111 15.78 2.80 -1.24
C GLY A 111 16.92 1.87 -0.76
N PRO A 112 18.17 2.35 -0.77
CA PRO A 112 19.32 1.57 -0.28
C PRO A 112 19.15 1.19 1.20
N SER A 113 19.71 0.07 1.65
CA SER A 113 19.52 -0.41 3.03
C SER A 113 20.08 0.52 4.15
N SER A 114 20.82 1.57 3.78
CA SER A 114 21.48 2.53 4.67
C SER A 114 20.64 3.76 5.04
N ILE A 115 19.36 3.83 4.64
CA ILE A 115 18.50 4.99 4.92
C ILE A 115 18.42 5.24 6.43
N LYS A 116 18.70 6.49 6.85
CA LYS A 116 18.72 6.88 8.27
C LYS A 116 17.34 7.03 8.90
N GLY A 117 16.30 7.29 8.11
CA GLY A 117 14.90 7.41 8.54
C GLY A 117 14.05 6.15 8.32
N GLY A 118 12.75 6.28 8.58
CA GLY A 118 11.76 5.26 8.26
C GLY A 118 11.23 5.42 6.84
N GLU A 119 10.96 4.33 6.14
CA GLU A 119 10.40 4.38 4.79
C GLU A 119 9.14 3.52 4.63
N VAL A 120 8.21 4.01 3.82
CA VAL A 120 7.01 3.30 3.40
C VAL A 120 7.10 3.08 1.89
N VAL A 121 6.97 1.85 1.43
CA VAL A 121 7.19 1.47 0.04
C VAL A 121 5.96 0.81 -0.58
N ALA A 122 5.64 1.13 -1.83
CA ALA A 122 4.56 0.46 -2.56
C ALA A 122 5.00 -0.90 -3.10
N ARG A 123 6.14 -0.96 -3.77
CA ARG A 123 6.63 -2.21 -4.37
C ARG A 123 7.58 -2.92 -3.41
N PRO A 124 7.53 -4.26 -3.37
CA PRO A 124 6.94 -5.12 -4.40
C PRO A 124 5.52 -5.64 -4.09
N ASN A 125 4.71 -4.94 -3.27
CA ASN A 125 3.42 -5.40 -2.74
C ASN A 125 3.49 -6.78 -2.06
N PRO A 126 3.65 -6.86 -0.73
CA PRO A 126 3.91 -8.12 -0.08
C PRO A 126 2.72 -9.08 -0.17
N LEU A 127 3.03 -10.33 -0.50
CA LEU A 127 2.14 -11.47 -0.37
C LEU A 127 2.73 -12.42 0.68
N ALA A 128 1.95 -12.83 1.67
CA ALA A 128 2.41 -13.74 2.72
C ALA A 128 1.62 -15.05 2.66
N ARG A 129 2.34 -16.16 2.82
CA ARG A 129 1.76 -17.50 2.83
C ARG A 129 1.69 -18.06 4.26
N CYS A 130 0.52 -18.56 4.61
CA CYS A 130 0.24 -19.21 5.90
C CYS A 130 -0.93 -20.18 5.71
N ASP A 131 -0.81 -21.36 6.28
CA ASP A 131 -1.79 -22.44 6.20
C ASP A 131 -2.13 -22.81 4.74
N GLY A 132 -1.11 -22.84 3.87
CA GLY A 132 -1.24 -23.15 2.45
C GLY A 132 -1.86 -22.05 1.59
N GLN A 133 -2.29 -20.93 2.17
CA GLN A 133 -2.97 -19.83 1.47
C GLN A 133 -2.12 -18.56 1.40
N VAL A 134 -2.26 -17.82 0.30
CA VAL A 134 -1.56 -16.56 0.06
C VAL A 134 -2.48 -15.38 0.31
N TRP A 135 -1.99 -14.40 1.07
CA TRP A 135 -2.72 -13.21 1.45
C TRP A 135 -1.90 -11.95 1.19
N PRO A 136 -2.52 -10.84 0.75
CA PRO A 136 -1.86 -9.55 0.78
C PRO A 136 -1.44 -9.22 2.22
N ALA A 137 -0.28 -8.59 2.40
CA ALA A 137 0.21 -8.23 3.71
C ALA A 137 0.88 -6.87 3.73
N PHE A 138 0.80 -6.18 4.86
CA PHE A 138 1.84 -5.21 5.20
C PHE A 138 3.05 -5.97 5.71
N VAL A 139 4.26 -5.52 5.37
CA VAL A 139 5.50 -6.09 5.93
C VAL A 139 6.34 -5.01 6.54
N ILE A 140 6.71 -5.18 7.82
CA ILE A 140 7.46 -4.18 8.57
C ILE A 140 8.67 -4.79 9.28
N ASP A 141 9.81 -4.09 9.22
CA ASP A 141 11.07 -4.50 9.86
C ASP A 141 11.61 -3.49 10.91
N GLY A 142 10.76 -2.51 11.25
CA GLY A 142 11.04 -1.39 12.14
C GLY A 142 11.62 -0.15 11.45
N ARG A 143 12.24 -0.28 10.26
CA ARG A 143 12.75 0.83 9.45
C ARG A 143 12.05 0.97 8.10
N ARG A 144 11.59 -0.14 7.52
CA ARG A 144 10.89 -0.22 6.26
C ARG A 144 9.52 -0.86 6.47
N LEU A 145 8.52 -0.30 5.82
CA LEU A 145 7.16 -0.83 5.74
C LEU A 145 6.75 -0.95 4.27
N ALA A 146 6.50 -2.15 3.78
CA ALA A 146 5.89 -2.36 2.47
C ALA A 146 4.36 -2.48 2.57
N LEU A 147 3.66 -1.82 1.66
CA LEU A 147 2.20 -1.83 1.57
C LEU A 147 1.71 -2.91 0.60
N PRO A 148 0.61 -3.63 0.92
CA PRO A 148 -0.07 -4.46 -0.07
C PRO A 148 -0.68 -3.59 -1.17
N ALA A 149 -0.94 -4.18 -2.34
CA ALA A 149 -1.62 -3.49 -3.43
C ALA A 149 -3.03 -3.05 -3.00
N PHE A 150 -3.40 -1.80 -3.28
CA PHE A 150 -4.72 -1.25 -2.96
C PHE A 150 -5.75 -1.63 -4.01
N GLY A 151 -5.96 -2.93 -4.22
CA GLY A 151 -6.94 -3.44 -5.19
C GLY A 151 -7.58 -4.76 -4.77
N PRO A 152 -8.60 -5.22 -5.52
CA PRO A 152 -9.17 -6.55 -5.36
C PRO A 152 -8.27 -7.64 -5.95
N ARG A 153 -7.35 -7.26 -6.83
CA ARG A 153 -6.46 -8.19 -7.52
C ARG A 153 -5.29 -8.54 -6.62
N LEU A 154 -5.05 -9.84 -6.47
CA LEU A 154 -3.86 -10.37 -5.82
C LEU A 154 -2.65 -10.17 -6.75
N THR A 155 -1.87 -9.12 -6.51
CA THR A 155 -0.58 -8.89 -7.18
C THR A 155 0.52 -8.66 -6.16
N GLY A 156 1.75 -8.88 -6.59
CA GLY A 156 2.94 -8.60 -5.80
C GLY A 156 3.87 -9.79 -5.67
N THR A 157 4.67 -9.78 -4.62
CA THR A 157 5.77 -10.74 -4.41
C THR A 157 5.62 -11.46 -3.09
N GLU A 158 5.75 -12.79 -3.10
CA GLU A 158 5.75 -13.58 -1.88
C GLU A 158 6.96 -13.22 -0.99
N VAL A 159 6.70 -12.98 0.30
CA VAL A 159 7.67 -12.40 1.25
C VAL A 159 8.83 -13.32 1.60
N MET A 160 8.67 -14.62 1.36
CA MET A 160 9.70 -15.63 1.54
C MET A 160 10.47 -15.95 0.25
N SER A 161 10.15 -15.27 -0.87
CA SER A 161 10.93 -15.38 -2.11
C SER A 161 12.30 -14.70 -1.99
N PRO A 162 13.33 -15.17 -2.72
CA PRO A 162 14.64 -14.50 -2.74
C PRO A 162 14.58 -13.02 -3.12
N ALA A 163 13.71 -12.67 -4.08
CA ALA A 163 13.53 -11.31 -4.55
C ALA A 163 13.07 -10.37 -3.41
N PHE A 164 12.06 -10.78 -2.64
CA PHE A 164 11.58 -9.98 -1.50
C PHE A 164 12.61 -9.87 -0.39
N LEU A 165 13.25 -11.00 -0.03
CA LEU A 165 14.25 -11.06 1.05
C LEU A 165 15.49 -10.22 0.75
N SER A 166 15.85 -10.05 -0.52
CA SER A 166 16.95 -9.16 -0.92
C SER A 166 16.69 -7.69 -0.56
N ALA A 167 15.42 -7.27 -0.58
CA ALA A 167 14.95 -5.94 -0.22
C ALA A 167 14.65 -5.80 1.29
N PHE A 168 14.31 -6.88 1.99
CA PHE A 168 14.02 -6.86 3.43
C PHE A 168 15.02 -7.72 4.22
N ARG A 169 16.18 -7.13 4.51
CA ARG A 169 17.31 -7.83 5.16
C ARG A 169 17.19 -7.99 6.67
N ARG A 170 16.32 -7.21 7.32
CA ARG A 170 16.07 -7.28 8.76
C ARG A 170 14.99 -8.32 9.08
N PRO A 171 14.92 -8.83 10.32
CA PRO A 171 13.75 -9.57 10.77
C PRO A 171 12.48 -8.72 10.60
N PHE A 172 11.43 -9.31 10.03
CA PHE A 172 10.19 -8.61 9.74
C PHE A 172 8.97 -9.35 10.28
N GLN A 173 7.87 -8.60 10.39
CA GLN A 173 6.53 -9.12 10.66
C GLN A 173 5.65 -8.90 9.44
N ALA A 174 4.82 -9.90 9.12
CA ALA A 174 3.76 -9.77 8.12
C ALA A 174 2.43 -9.53 8.84
N LEU A 175 1.71 -8.50 8.45
CA LEU A 175 0.36 -8.18 8.91
C LEU A 175 -0.58 -8.47 7.74
N MET A 176 -1.07 -9.70 7.70
CA MET A 176 -1.80 -10.32 6.60
C MET A 176 -3.27 -9.88 6.60
N LEU A 177 -3.83 -9.62 5.42
CA LEU A 177 -5.23 -9.24 5.22
C LEU A 177 -6.08 -10.49 4.99
N VAL A 178 -6.51 -11.14 6.08
CA VAL A 178 -7.19 -12.44 6.07
C VAL A 178 -8.67 -12.23 6.39
N HIS A 179 -9.56 -12.58 5.46
CA HIS A 179 -11.02 -12.52 5.67
C HIS A 179 -11.52 -11.21 6.32
N GLY A 180 -10.99 -10.07 5.85
CA GLY A 180 -11.37 -8.74 6.37
C GLY A 180 -10.80 -8.37 7.74
N LYS A 181 -9.85 -9.16 8.26
CA LYS A 181 -9.09 -8.90 9.50
C LYS A 181 -7.60 -8.76 9.19
N VAL A 182 -6.89 -8.08 10.08
CA VAL A 182 -5.43 -8.01 10.05
C VAL A 182 -4.88 -9.06 11.02
N VAL A 183 -4.19 -10.07 10.49
CA VAL A 183 -3.56 -11.15 11.26
C VAL A 183 -2.05 -10.99 11.21
N THR A 184 -1.42 -10.87 12.37
CA THR A 184 0.05 -10.72 12.44
C THR A 184 0.74 -12.07 12.54
N ARG A 185 1.80 -12.25 11.76
CA ARG A 185 2.69 -13.41 11.78
C ARG A 185 4.15 -12.95 11.77
N PRO A 186 5.00 -13.47 12.68
CA PRO A 186 6.44 -13.27 12.55
C PRO A 186 6.96 -14.05 11.34
N ARG A 187 8.07 -13.60 10.75
CA ARG A 187 8.73 -14.29 9.62
C ARG A 187 8.90 -15.80 9.81
N SER A 188 9.24 -16.26 11.02
CA SER A 188 9.46 -17.67 11.33
C SER A 188 8.20 -18.56 11.24
N ARG A 189 7.02 -17.97 11.10
CA ARG A 189 5.73 -18.66 10.94
C ARG A 189 5.18 -18.56 9.52
N LEU A 190 5.95 -18.03 8.58
CA LEU A 190 5.55 -17.90 7.18
C LEU A 190 6.10 -19.06 6.36
N GLU A 191 5.33 -19.46 5.36
CA GLU A 191 5.70 -20.55 4.44
C GLU A 191 6.51 -20.01 3.25
N THR A 192 7.41 -20.84 2.74
CA THR A 192 8.15 -20.57 1.51
C THR A 192 7.25 -20.85 0.30
N PRO A 193 7.34 -20.08 -0.80
CA PRO A 193 6.68 -20.42 -2.04
C PRO A 193 7.13 -21.80 -2.54
N PRO A 194 6.28 -22.53 -3.27
CA PRO A 194 6.65 -23.79 -3.91
C PRO A 194 7.76 -23.61 -4.96
#